data_AF-A0A0D6LEU8-F1
#
_entry.id   AF-A0A0D6LEU8-F1
#
_cell.length_a   1.000
_cell.length_b   1.000
_cell.length_c   1.000
_cell.angle_alpha   90.00
_cell.angle_beta   90.00
_cell.angle_gamma   90.00
#
_symmetry.space_group_name_H-M   'P 1'
#
loop_
_entity.id
_entity.type
_entity.pdbx_description
1 polymer ?
#
loop_
_entity_poly.entity_id
_entity_poly.type
_entity_poly.pdbx_seq_one_letter_code
_entity_poly.pdbx_strand_id
1 'polypeptide(L)'
;MDRRCVFYRLPLLESGTMGTKGNTQVVYPYLTESYGSSVDPPEKDIPICTLKNFPNEIQHTIQWARDLFEGLFTGPAETANQFLSDERSFLERLEQMNVKDVLIDSKPSNAEDCVKWARLLFQEHYHDNIAQMLHSFPPDQVTDQGAKFWSGTKRCPHVLEFDPTQEEHRNFVYAASILRAQIYGIKPILDVDLVMKIASSVQPPPFKPRAGVKIAVTEAEAKENAESEDANADGVLEQLKVKLARLNTKSIQKLNPIDFEKDDDTNHHMEMITAASNLRAENYSIQPADRMKTKQIAGRIIPAIATTTATVAGLVCIELYKMVGSNGLPKTPMTRFKNGFINLALPFFGFSEPIAAPVKKYNETSFTLWDRLEIKGPKTLQEAVDWIQNETGLEVTMLSSGVSLIYSFFMDAKKRAHRMPMDTHPLPRFSVKAVVEDVSKREVPRHQRSLVLEVMATDPNTDEDVEVPYIRYVL
;
A
#
# COMPACT_ATOMS: atom_id res chain seq x y z
N MET A 1 5.09 13.37 -10.30
CA MET A 1 5.38 14.36 -11.36
C MET A 1 5.30 15.78 -10.82
N ASP A 2 4.16 16.17 -10.23
CA ASP A 2 3.90 17.48 -9.62
C ASP A 2 5.07 18.12 -8.84
N ARG A 3 5.60 17.45 -7.80
CA ARG A 3 6.78 17.93 -7.05
C ARG A 3 7.98 18.31 -7.93
N ARG A 4 8.21 17.60 -9.04
CA ARG A 4 9.28 17.94 -9.99
C ARG A 4 8.93 19.19 -10.81
N CYS A 5 7.68 19.35 -11.24
CA CYS A 5 7.23 20.56 -11.92
C CYS A 5 7.39 21.80 -11.05
N VAL A 6 7.03 21.70 -9.76
CA VAL A 6 7.30 22.75 -8.76
C VAL A 6 8.80 23.04 -8.65
N PHE A 7 9.61 22.00 -8.46
CA PHE A 7 11.06 22.15 -8.36
C PHE A 7 11.71 22.75 -9.61
N TYR A 8 11.26 22.41 -10.82
CA TYR A 8 11.82 22.96 -12.06
C TYR A 8 11.10 24.23 -12.53
N ARG A 9 10.07 24.69 -11.81
CA ARG A 9 9.20 25.82 -12.18
C ARG A 9 8.62 25.63 -13.59
N LEU A 10 8.13 24.42 -13.86
CA LEU A 10 7.50 24.05 -15.13
C LEU A 10 5.98 23.97 -14.97
N PRO A 11 5.20 24.43 -15.96
CA PRO A 11 3.77 24.16 -16.01
C PRO A 11 3.48 22.66 -16.07
N LEU A 12 2.34 22.26 -15.50
CA LEU A 12 1.80 20.91 -15.54
C LEU A 12 0.31 20.97 -15.91
N LEU A 13 -0.06 20.17 -16.90
CA LEU A 13 -1.46 19.88 -17.24
C LEU A 13 -1.77 18.50 -16.69
N GLU A 14 -2.66 18.44 -15.71
CA GLU A 14 -3.07 17.21 -15.06
C GLU A 14 -4.49 16.84 -15.48
N SER A 15 -4.79 15.54 -15.57
CA SER A 15 -6.11 15.07 -15.95
C SER A 15 -6.36 13.62 -15.55
N GLY A 16 -7.59 13.33 -15.14
CA GLY A 16 -8.02 11.98 -14.74
C GLY A 16 -9.37 11.59 -15.33
N THR A 17 -9.63 10.28 -15.41
CA THR A 17 -10.91 9.71 -15.86
C THR A 17 -11.34 8.54 -14.99
N MET A 18 -12.64 8.41 -14.73
CA MET A 18 -13.26 7.26 -14.08
C MET A 18 -14.65 7.02 -14.68
N GLY A 19 -14.76 6.05 -15.59
CA GLY A 19 -15.97 5.79 -16.37
C GLY A 19 -16.39 7.02 -17.16
N THR A 20 -17.59 7.55 -16.89
CA THR A 20 -18.12 8.77 -17.52
C THR A 20 -17.63 10.06 -16.87
N LYS A 21 -16.94 9.98 -15.72
CA LYS A 21 -16.41 11.14 -15.00
C LYS A 21 -15.00 11.46 -15.45
N GLY A 22 -14.64 12.73 -15.45
CA GLY A 22 -13.26 13.16 -15.68
C GLY A 22 -12.99 14.55 -15.15
N ASN A 23 -11.71 14.89 -15.02
CA ASN A 23 -11.27 16.20 -14.58
C ASN A 23 -10.02 16.66 -15.31
N THR A 24 -9.81 17.97 -15.36
CA THR A 24 -8.57 18.61 -15.79
C THR A 24 -8.15 19.65 -14.77
N GLN A 25 -6.86 19.73 -14.51
CA GLN A 25 -6.29 20.72 -13.60
C GLN A 25 -5.07 21.39 -14.23
N VAL A 26 -5.04 22.72 -14.10
CA VAL A 26 -3.92 23.55 -14.54
C VAL A 26 -3.05 23.86 -13.33
N VAL A 27 -1.78 23.47 -13.41
CA VAL A 27 -0.74 23.84 -12.44
C VAL A 27 0.26 24.75 -13.15
N TYR A 28 0.32 26.02 -12.75
CA TYR A 28 1.10 27.04 -13.44
C TYR A 28 2.05 27.78 -12.48
N PRO A 29 3.36 27.86 -12.80
CA PRO A 29 4.36 28.47 -11.95
C PRO A 29 4.03 29.90 -11.53
N TYR A 30 4.23 30.19 -10.24
CA TYR A 30 4.03 31.51 -9.63
C TYR A 30 2.58 32.03 -9.66
N LEU A 31 1.62 31.18 -10.01
CA LEU A 31 0.23 31.59 -10.19
C LEU A 31 -0.70 30.70 -9.36
N THR A 32 -0.71 29.40 -9.63
CA THR A 32 -1.67 28.46 -9.03
C THR A 32 -1.03 27.64 -7.94
N GLU A 33 -1.86 27.00 -7.12
CA GLU A 33 -1.41 25.88 -6.30
C GLU A 33 -0.90 24.70 -7.16
N SER A 34 -0.28 23.73 -6.50
CA SER A 34 0.20 22.49 -7.12
C SER A 34 -0.86 21.38 -7.02
N TYR A 35 -0.71 20.29 -7.76
CA TYR A 35 -1.62 19.14 -7.63
C TYR A 35 -1.60 18.57 -6.21
N GLY A 36 -0.41 18.50 -5.59
CA GLY A 36 -0.25 18.01 -4.21
C GLY A 36 -0.74 18.97 -3.11
N SER A 37 -1.30 20.13 -3.46
CA SER A 37 -1.87 21.07 -2.49
C SER A 37 -3.29 20.67 -2.06
N SER A 38 -4.00 19.91 -2.90
CA SER A 38 -5.32 19.35 -2.60
C SER A 38 -5.22 17.88 -2.19
N VAL A 39 -6.11 17.46 -1.29
CA VAL A 39 -6.21 16.06 -0.83
C VAL A 39 -7.47 15.44 -1.40
N ASP A 40 -7.30 14.44 -2.27
CA ASP A 40 -8.41 13.61 -2.73
C ASP A 40 -8.90 12.70 -1.58
N PRO A 41 -10.20 12.37 -1.52
CA PRO A 41 -10.71 11.44 -0.52
C PRO A 41 -9.94 10.11 -0.57
N PRO A 42 -9.41 9.61 0.56
CA PRO A 42 -8.72 8.34 0.57
C PRO A 42 -9.70 7.21 0.21
N GLU A 43 -9.15 6.11 -0.32
CA GLU A 43 -9.92 4.88 -0.47
C GLU A 43 -10.43 4.43 0.90
N LYS A 44 -11.68 3.94 0.95
CA LYS A 44 -12.25 3.42 2.19
C LYS A 44 -11.73 2.01 2.41
N ASP A 45 -10.87 1.84 3.40
CA ASP A 45 -10.43 0.51 3.83
C ASP A 45 -11.57 -0.24 4.53
N ILE A 46 -11.71 -1.53 4.24
CA ILE A 46 -12.66 -2.40 4.92
C ILE A 46 -12.03 -2.83 6.26
N PRO A 47 -12.72 -2.68 7.41
CA PRO A 47 -12.16 -3.08 8.70
C PRO A 47 -11.78 -4.57 8.71
N ILE A 48 -10.62 -4.89 9.29
CA ILE A 48 -10.08 -6.26 9.35
C ILE A 48 -11.07 -7.24 10.01
N CYS A 49 -11.79 -6.81 11.05
CA CYS A 49 -12.81 -7.63 11.70
C CYS A 49 -13.99 -7.97 10.77
N THR A 50 -14.35 -7.06 9.86
CA THR A 50 -15.39 -7.27 8.85
C THR A 50 -14.93 -8.28 7.81
N LEU A 51 -13.67 -8.18 7.35
CA LEU A 51 -13.08 -9.15 6.42
C LEU A 51 -12.94 -10.54 7.05
N LYS A 52 -12.37 -10.62 8.26
CA LYS A 52 -12.06 -11.89 8.94
C LYS A 52 -13.29 -12.61 9.50
N ASN A 53 -14.25 -11.89 10.09
CA ASN A 53 -15.28 -12.51 10.94
C ASN A 53 -16.73 -12.16 10.55
N PHE A 54 -17.00 -10.93 10.11
CA PHE A 54 -18.38 -10.43 9.94
C PHE A 54 -18.63 -9.78 8.57
N PRO A 55 -18.44 -10.49 7.45
CA PRO A 55 -18.81 -9.97 6.15
C PRO A 55 -20.34 -9.82 6.05
N ASN A 56 -20.78 -8.81 5.29
CA ASN A 56 -22.19 -8.55 5.04
C ASN A 56 -22.49 -8.07 3.61
N GLU A 57 -21.45 -7.81 2.83
CA GLU A 57 -21.51 -7.40 1.44
C GLU A 57 -20.51 -8.23 0.64
N ILE A 58 -20.79 -8.43 -0.65
CA ILE A 58 -19.97 -9.27 -1.54
C ILE A 58 -18.54 -8.73 -1.70
N GLN A 59 -18.34 -7.42 -1.58
CA GLN A 59 -17.00 -6.81 -1.60
C GLN A 59 -16.12 -7.27 -0.43
N HIS A 60 -16.72 -7.56 0.74
CA HIS A 60 -15.98 -8.06 1.90
C HIS A 60 -15.49 -9.49 1.66
N THR A 61 -16.33 -10.35 1.06
CA THR A 61 -15.95 -11.73 0.76
C THR A 61 -14.99 -11.82 -0.43
N ILE A 62 -15.08 -10.90 -1.40
CA ILE A 62 -14.12 -10.82 -2.52
C ILE A 62 -12.75 -10.37 -2.02
N GLN A 63 -12.66 -9.34 -1.17
CA GLN A 63 -11.39 -8.92 -0.59
C GLN A 63 -10.79 -10.03 0.28
N TRP A 64 -11.61 -10.70 1.11
CA TRP A 64 -11.15 -11.86 1.86
C TRP A 64 -10.63 -12.99 0.95
N ALA A 65 -11.31 -13.28 -0.17
CA ALA A 65 -10.88 -14.32 -1.11
C ALA A 65 -9.57 -13.94 -1.83
N ARG A 66 -9.37 -12.64 -2.10
CA ARG A 66 -8.11 -12.11 -2.63
C ARG A 66 -6.96 -12.28 -1.65
N ASP A 67 -7.17 -11.94 -0.37
CA ASP A 67 -6.19 -12.14 0.70
C ASP A 67 -5.89 -13.63 0.91
N LEU A 68 -6.92 -14.49 0.83
CA LEU A 68 -6.75 -15.94 0.89
C LEU A 68 -5.90 -16.45 -0.28
N PHE A 69 -6.16 -15.99 -1.51
CA PHE A 69 -5.37 -16.36 -2.69
C PHE A 69 -3.88 -16.01 -2.49
N GLU A 70 -3.57 -14.77 -2.09
CA GLU A 70 -2.19 -14.35 -1.85
C GLU A 70 -1.55 -15.15 -0.69
N GLY A 71 -2.31 -15.36 0.38
CA GLY A 71 -1.89 -16.10 1.57
C GLY A 71 -1.69 -17.60 1.35
N LEU A 72 -2.25 -18.19 0.30
CA LEU A 72 -2.07 -19.60 -0.04
C LEU A 72 -1.05 -19.82 -1.15
N PHE A 73 -1.02 -18.93 -2.14
CA PHE A 73 -0.35 -19.19 -3.42
C PHE A 73 0.84 -18.28 -3.74
N THR A 74 0.98 -17.15 -3.05
CA THR A 74 2.04 -16.17 -3.29
C THR A 74 2.99 -16.10 -2.09
N GLY A 75 2.52 -15.53 -0.98
CA GLY A 75 3.35 -15.16 0.17
C GLY A 75 4.14 -16.34 0.78
N PRO A 76 3.51 -17.50 1.05
CA PRO A 76 4.25 -18.64 1.59
C PRO A 76 5.31 -19.20 0.64
N ALA A 77 5.04 -19.20 -0.67
CA ALA A 77 5.98 -19.69 -1.67
C ALA A 77 7.18 -18.73 -1.84
N GLU A 78 6.96 -17.43 -1.80
CA GLU A 78 8.03 -16.42 -1.81
C GLU A 78 8.89 -16.53 -0.56
N THR A 79 8.26 -16.58 0.61
CA THR A 79 8.94 -16.72 1.90
C THR A 79 9.78 -18.02 1.93
N ALA A 80 9.22 -19.13 1.46
CA ALA A 80 9.96 -20.39 1.31
C ALA A 80 11.17 -20.25 0.37
N ASN A 81 11.01 -19.58 -0.77
CA ASN A 81 12.11 -19.34 -1.71
C ASN A 81 13.19 -18.40 -1.15
N GLN A 82 12.81 -17.40 -0.36
CA GLN A 82 13.75 -16.54 0.36
C GLN A 82 14.60 -17.37 1.34
N PHE A 83 13.97 -18.24 2.13
CA PHE A 83 14.67 -19.17 3.00
C PHE A 83 15.63 -20.09 2.23
N LEU A 84 15.19 -20.68 1.11
CA LEU A 84 16.04 -21.53 0.27
C LEU A 84 17.22 -20.78 -0.39
N SER A 85 17.13 -19.45 -0.52
CA SER A 85 18.18 -18.62 -1.13
C SER A 85 19.23 -18.11 -0.13
N ASP A 86 18.83 -17.84 1.11
CA ASP A 86 19.67 -17.22 2.14
C ASP A 86 19.24 -17.68 3.54
N GLU A 87 19.56 -18.94 3.87
CA GLU A 87 19.14 -19.60 5.11
C GLU A 87 19.52 -18.84 6.37
N ARG A 88 20.78 -18.37 6.44
CA ARG A 88 21.33 -17.77 7.65
C ARG A 88 20.68 -16.42 7.94
N SER A 89 20.65 -15.54 6.96
CA SER A 89 20.09 -14.21 7.16
C SER A 89 18.57 -14.26 7.27
N PHE A 90 17.91 -15.26 6.67
CA PHE A 90 16.48 -15.48 6.85
C PHE A 90 16.14 -15.95 8.26
N LEU A 91 16.89 -16.89 8.86
CA LEU A 91 16.66 -17.36 10.23
C LEU A 91 16.90 -16.25 11.28
N GLU A 92 17.81 -15.31 11.01
CA GLU A 92 18.04 -14.12 11.86
C GLU A 92 16.88 -13.11 11.78
N ARG A 93 16.15 -13.05 10.66
CA ARG A 93 14.99 -12.17 10.43
C ARG A 93 13.63 -12.85 10.63
N LEU A 94 13.63 -14.15 10.96
CA LEU A 94 12.40 -14.93 11.03
C LEU A 94 11.59 -14.50 12.25
N GLU A 95 10.55 -13.70 12.02
CA GLU A 95 9.61 -13.26 13.05
C GLU A 95 8.29 -14.06 13.02
N GLN A 96 7.97 -14.79 11.94
CA GLN A 96 6.66 -15.46 11.77
C GLN A 96 6.69 -16.91 11.21
N MET A 97 5.58 -17.63 11.42
CA MET A 97 5.48 -19.10 11.47
C MET A 97 5.19 -19.85 10.14
N ASN A 98 4.94 -19.18 9.01
CA ASN A 98 4.30 -19.82 7.84
C ASN A 98 5.23 -20.66 6.93
N VAL A 99 6.53 -20.74 7.21
CA VAL A 99 7.49 -21.46 6.33
C VAL A 99 7.40 -22.98 6.50
N LYS A 100 7.03 -23.46 7.69
CA LYS A 100 7.02 -24.88 8.03
C LYS A 100 6.00 -25.67 7.24
N ASP A 101 4.78 -25.15 7.17
CA ASP A 101 3.66 -25.87 6.60
C ASP A 101 3.83 -26.08 5.10
N VAL A 102 4.46 -25.12 4.42
CA VAL A 102 4.69 -25.16 2.97
C VAL A 102 5.90 -26.02 2.60
N LEU A 103 6.99 -25.98 3.38
CA LEU A 103 8.19 -26.75 3.05
C LEU A 103 8.21 -28.17 3.61
N ILE A 104 7.47 -28.44 4.70
CA ILE A 104 7.58 -29.69 5.46
C ILE A 104 6.24 -30.39 5.59
N ASP A 105 5.26 -29.78 6.25
CA ASP A 105 4.12 -30.52 6.79
C ASP A 105 3.02 -30.79 5.74
N SER A 106 2.88 -29.91 4.73
CA SER A 106 1.80 -29.97 3.73
C SER A 106 2.30 -29.96 2.29
N LYS A 107 3.51 -30.51 2.04
CA LYS A 107 4.07 -30.67 0.69
C LYS A 107 3.34 -31.81 -0.05
N PRO A 108 2.68 -31.53 -1.19
CA PRO A 108 2.06 -32.59 -2.00
C PRO A 108 3.12 -33.45 -2.69
N SER A 109 2.89 -34.76 -2.78
CA SER A 109 3.77 -35.67 -3.53
C SER A 109 3.27 -35.89 -4.96
N ASN A 110 1.96 -35.71 -5.19
CA ASN A 110 1.31 -35.90 -6.48
C ASN A 110 0.08 -34.97 -6.61
N ALA A 111 -0.60 -35.04 -7.75
CA ALA A 111 -1.76 -34.21 -8.03
C ALA A 111 -3.00 -34.59 -7.18
N GLU A 112 -3.16 -35.85 -6.78
CA GLU A 112 -4.27 -36.26 -5.90
C GLU A 112 -4.12 -35.63 -4.51
N ASP A 113 -2.90 -35.48 -4.00
CA ASP A 113 -2.64 -34.80 -2.73
C ASP A 113 -3.04 -33.32 -2.81
N CYS A 114 -2.90 -32.68 -3.98
CA CYS A 114 -3.36 -31.31 -4.21
C CYS A 114 -4.90 -31.23 -4.13
N VAL A 115 -5.62 -32.23 -4.66
CA VAL A 115 -7.08 -32.32 -4.55
C VAL A 115 -7.53 -32.56 -3.10
N LYS A 116 -6.85 -33.46 -2.38
CA LYS A 116 -7.13 -33.72 -0.96
C LYS A 116 -6.92 -32.46 -0.13
N TRP A 117 -5.83 -31.75 -0.37
CA TRP A 117 -5.54 -30.46 0.26
C TRP A 117 -6.65 -29.44 -0.01
N ALA A 118 -7.09 -29.28 -1.26
CA ALA A 118 -8.15 -28.35 -1.61
C ALA A 118 -9.50 -28.70 -0.93
N ARG A 119 -9.82 -30.00 -0.81
CA ARG A 119 -11.02 -30.46 -0.08
C ARG A 119 -10.94 -30.20 1.42
N LEU A 120 -9.76 -30.36 2.04
CA LEU A 120 -9.55 -30.03 3.45
C LEU A 120 -9.57 -28.52 3.68
N LEU A 121 -9.04 -27.74 2.75
CA LEU A 121 -9.12 -26.27 2.76
C LEU A 121 -10.58 -25.79 2.71
N PHE A 122 -11.42 -26.43 1.90
CA PHE A 122 -12.87 -26.18 1.90
C PHE A 122 -13.47 -26.43 3.29
N GLN A 123 -13.13 -27.59 3.88
CA GLN A 123 -13.62 -27.95 5.23
C GLN A 123 -13.24 -26.89 6.25
N GLU A 124 -11.97 -26.48 6.25
CA GLU A 124 -11.44 -25.51 7.20
C GLU A 124 -12.17 -24.17 7.10
N HIS A 125 -12.27 -23.59 5.90
CA HIS A 125 -12.78 -22.23 5.74
C HIS A 125 -14.31 -22.12 5.78
N TYR A 126 -15.03 -23.08 5.21
CA TYR A 126 -16.49 -22.97 5.02
C TYR A 126 -17.30 -23.81 6.01
N HIS A 127 -16.65 -24.72 6.74
CA HIS A 127 -17.27 -25.50 7.80
C HIS A 127 -16.63 -25.23 9.16
N ASP A 128 -15.37 -25.60 9.38
CA ASP A 128 -14.78 -25.67 10.73
C ASP A 128 -14.59 -24.30 11.36
N ASN A 129 -14.10 -23.32 10.60
CA ASN A 129 -13.97 -21.95 11.08
C ASN A 129 -15.33 -21.31 11.40
N ILE A 130 -16.36 -21.66 10.63
CA ILE A 130 -17.74 -21.20 10.86
C ILE A 130 -18.35 -21.90 12.07
N ALA A 131 -18.12 -23.20 12.23
CA ALA A 131 -18.54 -23.96 13.40
C ALA A 131 -17.87 -23.43 14.68
N GLN A 132 -16.59 -23.05 14.60
CA GLN A 132 -15.88 -22.38 15.69
C GLN A 132 -16.48 -21.00 15.99
N MET A 133 -16.82 -20.22 14.96
CA MET A 133 -17.51 -18.93 15.11
C MET A 133 -18.84 -19.09 15.84
N LEU A 134 -19.65 -20.08 15.45
CA LEU A 134 -20.96 -20.36 16.06
C LEU A 134 -20.85 -20.95 17.47
N HIS A 135 -19.75 -21.65 17.77
CA HIS A 135 -19.45 -22.10 19.13
C HIS A 135 -19.09 -20.94 20.04
N SER A 136 -18.25 -20.01 19.55
CA SER A 136 -17.86 -18.80 20.28
C SER A 136 -19.01 -17.80 20.42
N PHE A 137 -19.86 -17.69 19.39
CA PHE A 137 -21.03 -16.82 19.37
C PHE A 137 -22.29 -17.55 18.91
N PRO A 138 -23.04 -18.18 19.84
CA PRO A 138 -24.27 -18.91 19.51
C PRO A 138 -25.31 -18.05 18.76
N PRO A 139 -26.13 -18.63 17.87
CA PRO A 139 -27.13 -17.89 17.08
C PRO A 139 -28.11 -17.05 17.90
N ASP A 140 -28.43 -17.50 19.11
CA ASP A 140 -29.36 -16.88 20.05
C ASP A 140 -28.67 -15.95 21.06
N GLN A 141 -27.35 -15.76 20.96
CA GLN A 141 -26.60 -14.92 21.89
C GLN A 141 -27.11 -13.47 21.90
N VAL A 142 -27.23 -12.92 23.09
CA VAL A 142 -27.53 -11.52 23.35
C VAL A 142 -26.30 -10.80 23.90
N THR A 143 -26.18 -9.53 23.57
CA THR A 143 -25.21 -8.60 24.15
C THR A 143 -25.64 -8.21 25.57
N ASP A 144 -24.72 -7.59 26.33
CA ASP A 144 -25.00 -7.10 27.69
C ASP A 144 -26.18 -6.11 27.76
N GLN A 145 -26.49 -5.46 26.64
CA GLN A 145 -27.62 -4.53 26.49
C GLN A 145 -28.93 -5.23 26.07
N GLY A 146 -28.96 -6.56 26.00
CA GLY A 146 -30.14 -7.36 25.66
C GLY A 146 -30.47 -7.43 24.15
N ALA A 147 -29.69 -6.78 23.29
CA ALA A 147 -29.84 -6.89 21.84
C ALA A 147 -29.17 -8.17 21.30
N LYS A 148 -29.74 -8.79 20.27
CA LYS A 148 -29.15 -9.97 19.59
C LYS A 148 -27.77 -9.63 19.04
N PHE A 149 -26.77 -10.48 19.33
CA PHE A 149 -25.41 -10.33 18.82
C PHE A 149 -25.37 -10.32 17.28
N TRP A 150 -26.08 -11.27 16.68
CA TRP A 150 -26.26 -11.38 15.23
C TRP A 150 -27.41 -10.47 14.76
N SER A 151 -27.11 -9.18 14.61
CA SER A 151 -28.05 -8.19 14.09
C SER A 151 -27.35 -7.09 13.29
N GLY A 152 -28.12 -6.35 12.49
CA GLY A 152 -27.61 -5.25 11.67
C GLY A 152 -26.55 -5.72 10.66
N THR A 153 -25.32 -5.28 10.86
CA THR A 153 -24.16 -5.60 10.01
C THR A 153 -23.55 -6.97 10.28
N LYS A 154 -23.93 -7.66 11.38
CA LYS A 154 -23.45 -9.00 11.75
C LYS A 154 -24.47 -10.04 11.31
N ARG A 155 -24.22 -10.68 10.17
CA ARG A 155 -25.07 -11.77 9.65
C ARG A 155 -24.66 -13.08 10.32
N CYS A 156 -25.62 -13.80 10.90
CA CYS A 156 -25.35 -15.12 11.50
C CYS A 156 -24.96 -16.11 10.40
N PRO A 157 -23.76 -16.70 10.44
CA PRO A 157 -23.36 -17.64 9.41
C PRO A 157 -23.98 -19.02 9.62
N HIS A 158 -23.87 -19.88 8.61
CA HIS A 158 -24.13 -21.31 8.71
C HIS A 158 -22.98 -22.08 8.06
N VAL A 159 -22.73 -23.30 8.55
CA VAL A 159 -21.69 -24.18 8.00
C VAL A 159 -22.10 -24.70 6.62
N LEU A 160 -21.13 -24.90 5.74
CA LEU A 160 -21.35 -25.58 4.46
C LEU A 160 -20.80 -27.00 4.49
N GLU A 161 -21.59 -27.93 3.99
CA GLU A 161 -21.15 -29.30 3.72
C GLU A 161 -20.70 -29.39 2.27
N PHE A 162 -19.58 -30.08 2.02
CA PHE A 162 -19.09 -30.22 0.66
C PHE A 162 -20.04 -31.09 -0.19
N ASP A 163 -20.56 -30.51 -1.27
CA ASP A 163 -21.38 -31.20 -2.25
C ASP A 163 -20.74 -31.08 -3.65
N PRO A 164 -20.28 -32.19 -4.25
CA PRO A 164 -19.67 -32.18 -5.58
C PRO A 164 -20.66 -31.88 -6.71
N THR A 165 -21.96 -31.78 -6.44
CA THR A 165 -22.96 -31.38 -7.44
C THR A 165 -23.11 -29.86 -7.52
N GLN A 166 -22.73 -29.14 -6.46
CA GLN A 166 -22.80 -27.69 -6.40
C GLN A 166 -21.65 -27.04 -7.15
N GLU A 167 -21.99 -26.09 -8.02
CA GLU A 167 -21.03 -25.46 -8.93
C GLU A 167 -19.86 -24.80 -8.20
N GLU A 168 -20.14 -23.97 -7.20
CA GLU A 168 -19.06 -23.23 -6.50
C GLU A 168 -18.18 -24.14 -5.62
N HIS A 169 -18.75 -25.21 -5.06
CA HIS A 169 -17.99 -26.19 -4.31
C HIS A 169 -17.00 -26.91 -5.23
N ARG A 170 -17.46 -27.31 -6.42
CA ARG A 170 -16.61 -27.90 -7.46
C ARG A 170 -15.52 -26.93 -7.91
N ASN A 171 -15.90 -25.71 -8.28
CA ASN A 171 -14.98 -24.70 -8.82
C ASN A 171 -13.88 -24.36 -7.81
N PHE A 172 -14.22 -24.23 -6.52
CA PHE A 172 -13.23 -23.98 -5.48
C PHE A 172 -12.19 -25.10 -5.38
N VAL A 173 -12.64 -26.36 -5.25
CA VAL A 173 -11.72 -27.50 -5.10
C VAL A 173 -10.89 -27.71 -6.37
N TYR A 174 -11.52 -27.58 -7.53
CA TYR A 174 -10.86 -27.71 -8.83
C TYR A 174 -9.75 -26.66 -9.00
N ALA A 175 -10.10 -25.37 -8.93
CA ALA A 175 -9.14 -24.28 -9.12
C ALA A 175 -8.04 -24.28 -8.04
N ALA A 176 -8.38 -24.48 -6.76
CA ALA A 176 -7.40 -24.54 -5.69
C ALA A 176 -6.41 -25.70 -5.87
N SER A 177 -6.87 -26.87 -6.35
CA SER A 177 -5.99 -28.02 -6.60
C SER A 177 -4.99 -27.76 -7.73
N ILE A 178 -5.40 -27.06 -8.79
CA ILE A 178 -4.54 -26.69 -9.93
C ILE A 178 -3.47 -25.69 -9.47
N LEU A 179 -3.89 -24.64 -8.77
CA LEU A 179 -2.98 -23.61 -8.26
C LEU A 179 -1.98 -24.20 -7.26
N ARG A 180 -2.44 -25.12 -6.40
CA ARG A 180 -1.54 -25.87 -5.51
C ARG A 180 -0.52 -26.68 -6.31
N ALA A 181 -0.94 -27.40 -7.34
CA ALA A 181 -0.03 -28.19 -8.17
C ALA A 181 1.03 -27.29 -8.86
N GLN A 182 0.62 -26.13 -9.38
CA GLN A 182 1.51 -25.15 -10.02
C GLN A 182 2.64 -24.67 -9.10
N ILE A 183 2.33 -24.36 -7.84
CA ILE A 183 3.33 -23.91 -6.85
C ILE A 183 4.44 -24.93 -6.66
N TYR A 184 4.10 -26.21 -6.64
CA TYR A 184 5.06 -27.29 -6.43
C TYR A 184 5.63 -27.87 -7.74
N GLY A 185 5.24 -27.31 -8.90
CA GLY A 185 5.68 -27.80 -10.21
C GLY A 185 5.13 -29.20 -10.56
N ILE A 186 3.98 -29.57 -10.00
CA ILE A 186 3.30 -30.84 -10.24
C ILE A 186 2.31 -30.67 -11.39
N LYS A 187 2.23 -31.65 -12.29
CA LYS A 187 1.21 -31.66 -13.35
C LYS A 187 -0.18 -31.87 -12.74
N PRO A 188 -1.14 -30.94 -12.91
CA PRO A 188 -2.47 -31.05 -12.30
C PRO A 188 -3.33 -32.12 -12.98
N ILE A 189 -4.38 -32.56 -12.27
CA ILE A 189 -5.48 -33.34 -12.85
C ILE A 189 -6.50 -32.34 -13.40
N LEU A 190 -6.77 -32.41 -14.71
CA LEU A 190 -7.70 -31.50 -15.40
C LEU A 190 -9.09 -32.13 -15.64
N ASP A 191 -9.23 -33.43 -15.38
CA ASP A 191 -10.50 -34.14 -15.45
C ASP A 191 -11.33 -33.81 -14.20
N VAL A 192 -12.36 -32.98 -14.38
CA VAL A 192 -13.24 -32.49 -13.31
C VAL A 192 -13.93 -33.65 -12.58
N ASP A 193 -14.38 -34.68 -13.31
CA ASP A 193 -15.09 -35.81 -12.70
C ASP A 193 -14.13 -36.64 -11.82
N LEU A 194 -12.89 -36.80 -12.27
CA LEU A 194 -11.85 -37.46 -11.47
C LEU A 194 -11.50 -36.64 -10.21
N VAL A 195 -11.35 -35.31 -10.34
CA VAL A 195 -11.10 -34.42 -9.18
C VAL A 195 -12.23 -34.53 -8.17
N MET A 196 -13.48 -34.46 -8.60
CA MET A 196 -14.63 -34.56 -7.68
C MET A 196 -14.74 -35.94 -7.05
N LYS A 197 -14.46 -37.01 -7.79
CA LYS A 197 -14.40 -38.36 -7.23
C LYS A 197 -13.36 -38.49 -6.12
N ILE A 198 -12.16 -37.92 -6.32
CA ILE A 198 -11.11 -37.90 -5.30
C ILE A 198 -11.57 -37.06 -4.11
N ALA A 199 -12.09 -35.85 -4.34
CA ALA A 199 -12.55 -34.94 -3.29
C ALA A 199 -13.65 -35.57 -2.42
N SER A 200 -14.63 -36.25 -3.02
CA SER A 200 -15.69 -36.96 -2.29
C SER A 200 -15.20 -38.17 -1.49
N SER A 201 -14.06 -38.75 -1.85
CA SER A 201 -13.46 -39.85 -1.09
C SER A 201 -12.74 -39.39 0.19
N VAL A 202 -12.43 -38.09 0.30
CA VAL A 202 -11.78 -37.52 1.48
C VAL A 202 -12.79 -37.42 2.62
N GLN A 203 -12.42 -37.99 3.76
CA GLN A 203 -13.16 -37.85 5.01
C GLN A 203 -12.42 -36.86 5.91
N PRO A 204 -12.89 -35.60 6.03
CA PRO A 204 -12.28 -34.66 6.95
C PRO A 204 -12.44 -35.12 8.40
N PRO A 205 -11.48 -34.79 9.29
CA PRO A 205 -11.63 -35.08 10.70
C PRO A 205 -12.86 -34.35 11.27
N PRO A 206 -13.59 -34.96 12.22
CA PRO A 206 -14.76 -34.31 12.82
C PRO A 206 -14.32 -33.04 13.56
N PHE A 207 -15.07 -31.95 13.37
CA PHE A 207 -14.81 -30.68 14.04
C PHE A 207 -14.86 -30.83 15.57
N LYS A 208 -13.86 -30.27 16.25
CA LYS A 208 -13.79 -30.17 17.70
C LYS A 208 -13.55 -28.71 18.10
N PRO A 209 -14.48 -28.06 18.82
CA PRO A 209 -14.31 -26.67 19.24
C PRO A 209 -13.08 -26.51 20.12
N ARG A 210 -12.31 -25.45 19.85
CA ARG A 210 -11.17 -25.05 20.69
C ARG A 210 -11.65 -24.08 21.77
N ALA A 211 -11.35 -24.40 23.03
CA ALA A 211 -11.67 -23.51 24.15
C ALA A 211 -10.66 -22.34 24.20
N GLY A 212 -11.16 -21.13 24.47
CA GLY A 212 -10.30 -19.93 24.66
C GLY A 212 -9.88 -19.20 23.38
N VAL A 213 -10.46 -19.50 22.21
CA VAL A 213 -10.22 -18.74 20.98
C VAL A 213 -10.85 -17.35 21.12
N LYS A 214 -10.01 -16.30 21.16
CA LYS A 214 -10.46 -14.90 21.15
C LYS A 214 -10.76 -14.46 19.72
N ILE A 215 -12.04 -14.45 19.36
CA ILE A 215 -12.48 -13.88 18.09
C ILE A 215 -12.77 -12.39 18.31
N ALA A 216 -11.98 -11.53 17.67
CA ALA A 216 -12.16 -10.09 17.76
C ALA A 216 -13.51 -9.65 17.17
N VAL A 217 -14.31 -8.96 17.97
CA VAL A 217 -15.61 -8.41 17.60
C VAL A 217 -15.47 -6.97 17.08
N THR A 218 -14.45 -6.25 17.56
CA THR A 218 -14.15 -4.86 17.20
C THR A 218 -12.79 -4.73 16.52
N GLU A 219 -12.54 -3.60 15.84
CA GLU A 219 -11.22 -3.34 15.24
C GLU A 219 -10.14 -3.15 16.30
N ALA A 220 -10.48 -2.56 17.46
CA ALA A 220 -9.57 -2.41 18.58
C ALA A 220 -9.12 -3.77 19.11
N GLU A 221 -10.07 -4.70 19.34
CA GLU A 221 -9.74 -6.08 19.73
C GLU A 221 -8.96 -6.83 18.64
N ALA A 222 -9.22 -6.55 17.36
CA ALA A 222 -8.50 -7.20 16.26
C ALA A 222 -7.03 -6.76 16.20
N LYS A 223 -6.76 -5.48 16.50
CA LYS A 223 -5.39 -4.95 16.62
C LYS A 223 -4.69 -5.49 17.86
N GLU A 224 -5.37 -5.50 19.01
CA GLU A 224 -4.82 -6.04 20.26
C GLU A 224 -4.55 -7.55 20.17
N ASN A 225 -5.40 -8.32 19.48
CA ASN A 225 -5.16 -9.74 19.22
C ASN A 225 -3.95 -9.95 18.30
N ALA A 226 -3.77 -9.12 17.27
CA ALA A 226 -2.59 -9.19 16.40
C ALA A 226 -1.29 -8.88 17.16
N GLU A 227 -1.33 -7.92 18.09
CA GLU A 227 -0.18 -7.55 18.94
C GLU A 227 0.10 -8.57 20.05
N SER A 228 -0.92 -9.31 20.53
CA SER A 228 -0.77 -10.32 21.60
C SER A 228 -0.43 -11.72 21.09
N GLU A 229 -0.72 -12.06 19.83
CA GLU A 229 -0.18 -13.27 19.18
C GLU A 229 1.35 -13.23 19.07
N ASP A 230 1.97 -12.04 19.01
CA ASP A 230 3.43 -11.86 19.01
C ASP A 230 4.09 -12.16 20.37
N ALA A 231 3.38 -12.01 21.50
CA ALA A 231 3.97 -12.09 22.83
C ALA A 231 4.22 -13.53 23.36
N ASN A 232 3.65 -14.55 22.71
CA ASN A 232 3.80 -15.98 23.08
C ASN A 232 4.59 -16.80 22.04
N ALA A 233 5.22 -16.16 21.07
CA ALA A 233 5.82 -16.81 19.89
C ALA A 233 7.23 -17.38 20.11
N ASP A 234 7.99 -16.92 21.11
CA ASP A 234 9.43 -17.22 21.24
C ASP A 234 9.76 -18.72 21.35
N GLY A 235 9.00 -19.47 22.16
CA GLY A 235 9.26 -20.90 22.38
C GLY A 235 8.95 -21.79 21.16
N VAL A 236 7.94 -21.41 20.37
CA VAL A 236 7.54 -22.13 19.15
C VAL A 236 8.46 -21.75 17.98
N LEU A 237 8.88 -20.48 17.93
CA LEU A 237 9.80 -19.95 16.93
C LEU A 237 11.18 -20.62 17.02
N GLU A 238 11.71 -20.83 18.23
CA GLU A 238 12.99 -21.53 18.40
C GLU A 238 12.91 -23.00 17.97
N GLN A 239 11.82 -23.71 18.28
CA GLN A 239 11.61 -25.07 17.78
C GLN A 239 11.49 -25.11 16.25
N LEU A 240 10.88 -24.10 15.65
CA LEU A 240 10.76 -23.95 14.21
C LEU A 240 12.14 -23.72 13.54
N LYS A 241 12.96 -22.81 14.08
CA LYS A 241 14.33 -22.56 13.60
C LYS A 241 15.15 -23.84 13.61
N VAL A 242 15.06 -24.65 14.67
CA VAL A 242 15.76 -25.94 14.76
C VAL A 242 15.28 -26.93 13.69
N LYS A 243 13.98 -27.01 13.40
CA LYS A 243 13.45 -27.89 12.34
C LYS A 243 13.87 -27.43 10.95
N LEU A 244 13.81 -26.12 10.68
CA LEU A 244 14.23 -25.54 9.40
C LEU A 244 15.74 -25.72 9.17
N ALA A 245 16.58 -25.52 10.19
CA ALA A 245 18.02 -25.73 10.11
C ALA A 245 18.44 -27.18 9.84
N ARG A 246 17.55 -28.15 10.09
CA ARG A 246 17.78 -29.58 9.81
C ARG A 246 17.36 -29.99 8.40
N LEU A 247 16.67 -29.13 7.64
CA LEU A 247 16.28 -29.43 6.27
C LEU A 247 17.50 -29.42 5.35
N ASN A 248 17.58 -30.42 4.47
CA ASN A 248 18.51 -30.38 3.35
C ASN A 248 17.94 -29.53 2.21
N THR A 249 18.01 -28.20 2.38
CA THR A 249 17.54 -27.18 1.44
C THR A 249 18.06 -27.36 0.01
N LYS A 250 19.29 -27.86 -0.15
CA LYS A 250 19.90 -28.13 -1.48
C LYS A 250 19.17 -29.19 -2.30
N SER A 251 18.40 -30.05 -1.64
CA SER A 251 17.57 -31.08 -2.30
C SER A 251 16.14 -30.61 -2.56
N ILE A 252 15.76 -29.42 -2.08
CA ILE A 252 14.41 -28.87 -2.21
C ILE A 252 14.36 -28.02 -3.47
N GLN A 253 13.47 -28.39 -4.38
CA GLN A 253 13.16 -27.56 -5.55
C GLN A 253 12.50 -26.26 -5.10
N LYS A 254 12.90 -25.13 -5.72
CA LYS A 254 12.22 -23.84 -5.53
C LYS A 254 10.74 -23.96 -5.90
N LEU A 255 9.90 -23.30 -5.13
CA LEU A 255 8.48 -23.20 -5.41
C LEU A 255 8.24 -22.14 -6.48
N ASN A 256 7.07 -22.18 -7.12
CA ASN A 256 6.62 -21.21 -8.10
C ASN A 256 5.52 -20.33 -7.48
N PRO A 257 5.86 -19.19 -6.83
CA PRO A 257 4.84 -18.26 -6.37
C PRO A 257 3.95 -17.83 -7.52
N ILE A 258 2.65 -17.76 -7.27
CA ILE A 258 1.69 -17.33 -8.28
C ILE A 258 1.54 -15.81 -8.18
N ASP A 259 1.88 -15.12 -9.27
CA ASP A 259 1.58 -13.70 -9.43
C ASP A 259 0.15 -13.55 -9.97
N PHE A 260 -0.61 -12.63 -9.37
CA PHE A 260 -2.02 -12.49 -9.69
C PHE A 260 -2.23 -11.78 -11.01
N GLU A 261 -2.61 -12.55 -12.02
CA GLU A 261 -3.11 -12.04 -13.29
C GLU A 261 -4.62 -12.22 -13.39
N LYS A 262 -5.34 -11.11 -13.54
CA LYS A 262 -6.81 -11.04 -13.65
C LYS A 262 -7.29 -11.15 -15.10
N ASP A 263 -6.41 -10.86 -16.06
CA ASP A 263 -6.72 -10.74 -17.49
C ASP A 263 -6.39 -11.98 -18.32
N ASP A 264 -5.90 -13.04 -17.69
CA ASP A 264 -5.77 -14.38 -18.27
C ASP A 264 -6.85 -15.29 -17.70
N ASP A 265 -7.83 -15.66 -18.52
CA ASP A 265 -8.95 -16.49 -18.08
C ASP A 265 -8.60 -17.98 -17.92
N THR A 266 -7.41 -18.39 -18.34
CA THR A 266 -6.94 -19.79 -18.34
C THR A 266 -6.09 -20.16 -17.12
N ASN A 267 -5.69 -19.17 -16.31
CA ASN A 267 -4.80 -19.38 -15.17
C ASN A 267 -5.52 -19.80 -13.86
N HIS A 268 -6.85 -19.92 -13.89
CA HIS A 268 -7.69 -20.28 -12.74
C HIS A 268 -7.65 -19.32 -11.53
N HIS A 269 -7.04 -18.13 -11.64
CA HIS A 269 -6.98 -17.17 -10.53
C HIS A 269 -8.37 -16.63 -10.19
N MET A 270 -9.06 -16.11 -11.21
CA MET A 270 -10.40 -15.56 -11.03
C MET A 270 -11.43 -16.65 -10.69
N GLU A 271 -11.25 -17.87 -11.20
CA GLU A 271 -12.10 -19.01 -10.85
C GLU A 271 -12.00 -19.33 -9.35
N MET A 272 -10.77 -19.41 -8.82
CA MET A 272 -10.54 -19.64 -7.39
C MET A 272 -11.13 -18.50 -6.54
N ILE A 273 -10.84 -17.24 -6.88
CA ILE A 273 -11.30 -16.08 -6.09
C ILE A 273 -12.83 -15.95 -6.11
N THR A 274 -13.46 -16.14 -7.27
CA THR A 274 -14.92 -16.11 -7.40
C THR A 274 -15.57 -17.21 -6.56
N ALA A 275 -15.13 -18.46 -6.72
CA ALA A 275 -15.68 -19.57 -5.94
C ALA A 275 -15.43 -19.38 -4.45
N ALA A 276 -14.22 -18.97 -4.06
CA ALA A 276 -13.88 -18.76 -2.66
C ALA A 276 -14.73 -17.67 -2.00
N SER A 277 -14.98 -16.57 -2.73
CA SER A 277 -15.86 -15.49 -2.29
C SER A 277 -17.32 -15.93 -2.22
N ASN A 278 -17.83 -16.63 -3.23
CA ASN A 278 -19.23 -17.03 -3.29
C ASN A 278 -19.58 -18.08 -2.23
N LEU A 279 -18.69 -19.00 -1.91
CA LEU A 279 -18.86 -19.93 -0.78
C LEU A 279 -18.92 -19.20 0.57
N ARG A 280 -18.06 -18.20 0.78
CA ARG A 280 -18.12 -17.37 1.99
C ARG A 280 -19.38 -16.50 1.99
N ALA A 281 -19.81 -16.00 0.84
CA ALA A 281 -21.07 -15.29 0.70
C ALA A 281 -22.24 -16.19 1.11
N GLU A 282 -22.23 -17.45 0.69
CA GLU A 282 -23.23 -18.45 1.08
C GLU A 282 -23.24 -18.65 2.60
N ASN A 283 -22.10 -18.88 3.26
CA ASN A 283 -22.03 -18.99 4.74
C ASN A 283 -22.82 -17.88 5.44
N TYR A 284 -22.69 -16.63 4.98
CA TYR A 284 -23.30 -15.44 5.60
C TYR A 284 -24.61 -15.00 4.92
N SER A 285 -25.16 -15.81 4.01
CA SER A 285 -26.37 -15.51 3.25
C SER A 285 -26.30 -14.16 2.51
N ILE A 286 -25.17 -13.89 1.86
CA ILE A 286 -24.89 -12.74 1.02
C ILE A 286 -25.14 -13.14 -0.44
N GLN A 287 -25.69 -12.23 -1.25
CA GLN A 287 -25.90 -12.46 -2.68
C GLN A 287 -24.55 -12.68 -3.39
N PRO A 288 -24.38 -13.79 -4.14
CA PRO A 288 -23.13 -14.08 -4.85
C PRO A 288 -22.85 -13.07 -5.97
N ALA A 289 -21.61 -13.04 -6.45
CA ALA A 289 -21.21 -12.28 -7.62
C ALA A 289 -20.80 -13.21 -8.76
N ASP A 290 -21.08 -12.80 -9.99
CA ASP A 290 -20.48 -13.44 -11.16
C ASP A 290 -18.98 -13.12 -11.27
N ARG A 291 -18.29 -13.88 -12.11
CA ARG A 291 -16.85 -13.73 -12.35
C ARG A 291 -16.46 -12.32 -12.81
N MET A 292 -17.30 -11.63 -13.58
CA MET A 292 -17.02 -10.29 -14.08
C MET A 292 -17.02 -9.26 -12.94
N LYS A 293 -18.04 -9.31 -12.07
CA LYS A 293 -18.14 -8.46 -10.90
C LYS A 293 -17.03 -8.77 -9.89
N THR A 294 -16.70 -10.05 -9.68
CA THR A 294 -15.52 -10.42 -8.87
C THR A 294 -14.25 -9.84 -9.46
N LYS A 295 -14.03 -9.97 -10.78
CA LYS A 295 -12.85 -9.47 -11.47
C LYS A 295 -12.70 -7.95 -11.35
N GLN A 296 -13.80 -7.20 -11.46
CA GLN A 296 -13.79 -5.75 -11.26
C GLN A 296 -13.31 -5.36 -9.86
N ILE A 297 -13.82 -6.04 -8.83
CA ILE A 297 -13.52 -5.72 -7.43
C ILE A 297 -12.12 -6.22 -7.04
N ALA A 298 -11.84 -7.52 -7.21
CA ALA A 298 -10.56 -8.13 -6.85
C ALA A 298 -9.39 -7.56 -7.66
N GLY A 299 -9.63 -7.22 -8.92
CA GLY A 299 -8.64 -6.63 -9.82
C GLY A 299 -8.48 -5.12 -9.70
N ARG A 300 -9.24 -4.46 -8.81
CA ARG A 300 -9.31 -2.99 -8.65
C ARG A 300 -9.43 -2.28 -10.00
N ILE A 301 -10.31 -2.79 -10.87
CA ILE A 301 -10.43 -2.30 -12.25
C ILE A 301 -11.05 -0.90 -12.21
N ILE A 302 -10.27 0.10 -12.65
CA ILE A 302 -10.77 1.45 -12.84
C ILE A 302 -11.55 1.49 -14.17
N PRO A 303 -12.86 1.77 -14.16
CA PRO A 303 -13.64 1.85 -15.39
C PRO A 303 -13.09 2.93 -16.31
N ALA A 304 -12.96 2.63 -17.61
CA ALA A 304 -12.49 3.57 -18.61
C ALA A 304 -13.30 3.43 -19.90
N ILE A 305 -13.54 4.55 -20.57
CA ILE A 305 -14.22 4.58 -21.87
C ILE A 305 -13.61 5.69 -22.74
N ALA A 306 -13.41 5.38 -24.03
CA ALA A 306 -12.71 6.26 -24.96
C ALA A 306 -13.37 7.65 -25.10
N THR A 307 -14.69 7.75 -24.92
CA THR A 307 -15.42 9.02 -24.99
C THR A 307 -14.97 10.02 -23.92
N THR A 308 -14.83 9.56 -22.68
CA THR A 308 -14.38 10.41 -21.57
C THR A 308 -12.91 10.77 -21.74
N THR A 309 -12.07 9.80 -22.11
CA THR A 309 -10.65 10.02 -22.39
C THR A 309 -10.44 11.06 -23.49
N ALA A 310 -11.15 10.95 -24.60
CA ALA A 310 -11.07 11.92 -25.70
C ALA A 310 -11.55 13.31 -25.28
N THR A 311 -12.65 13.39 -24.52
CA THR A 311 -13.18 14.66 -24.01
C THR A 311 -12.19 15.36 -23.09
N VAL A 312 -11.64 14.64 -22.10
CA VAL A 312 -10.66 15.17 -21.16
C VAL A 312 -9.37 15.59 -21.86
N ALA A 313 -8.84 14.77 -22.76
CA ALA A 313 -7.65 15.11 -23.55
C ALA A 313 -7.86 16.38 -24.40
N GLY A 314 -9.06 16.54 -24.98
CA GLY A 314 -9.44 17.75 -25.69
C GLY A 314 -9.42 19.01 -24.80
N LEU A 315 -9.98 18.92 -23.59
CA LEU A 315 -9.95 20.02 -22.62
C LEU A 315 -8.52 20.37 -22.18
N VAL A 316 -7.65 19.36 -21.97
CA VAL A 316 -6.23 19.57 -21.68
C VAL A 316 -5.54 20.35 -22.82
N CYS A 317 -5.80 19.98 -24.07
CA CYS A 317 -5.24 20.67 -25.23
C CYS A 317 -5.69 22.14 -25.32
N ILE A 318 -6.91 22.46 -24.87
CA ILE A 318 -7.40 23.84 -24.81
C ILE A 318 -6.59 24.65 -23.77
N GLU A 319 -6.31 24.08 -22.60
CA GLU A 319 -5.48 24.74 -21.59
C GLU A 319 -4.02 24.87 -22.04
N LEU A 320 -3.50 23.91 -22.83
CA LEU A 320 -2.16 23.99 -23.41
C LEU A 320 -1.95 25.26 -24.25
N TYR A 321 -2.93 25.64 -25.09
CA TYR A 321 -2.84 26.89 -25.86
C TYR A 321 -2.66 28.14 -24.99
N LYS A 322 -3.20 28.12 -23.76
CA LYS A 322 -3.10 29.23 -22.81
C LYS A 322 -1.73 29.28 -22.12
N MET A 323 -1.05 28.14 -22.03
CA MET A 323 0.29 28.01 -21.45
C MET A 323 1.41 28.41 -22.41
N VAL A 324 1.21 28.28 -23.72
CA VAL A 324 2.23 28.61 -24.72
C VAL A 324 2.34 30.14 -24.88
N GLY A 325 3.22 30.74 -24.06
CA GLY A 325 3.67 32.13 -24.17
C GLY A 325 5.14 32.20 -24.61
N SER A 326 5.47 33.10 -25.54
CA SER A 326 6.76 33.10 -26.25
C SER A 326 8.02 33.37 -25.42
N ASN A 327 7.99 33.59 -24.10
CA ASN A 327 9.18 33.98 -23.30
C ASN A 327 9.18 33.48 -21.84
N GLY A 328 8.63 32.31 -21.53
CA GLY A 328 8.90 31.63 -20.25
C GLY A 328 8.32 32.24 -18.97
N LEU A 329 7.44 33.25 -19.07
CA LEU A 329 6.67 33.83 -17.96
C LEU A 329 5.19 33.96 -18.36
N PRO A 330 4.24 33.81 -17.42
CA PRO A 330 2.81 33.91 -17.72
C PRO A 330 2.44 35.30 -18.26
N LYS A 331 1.97 35.36 -19.50
CA LYS A 331 1.20 36.52 -20.01
C LYS A 331 -0.30 36.32 -19.81
N THR A 332 -0.73 35.07 -19.63
CA THR A 332 -2.14 34.70 -19.55
C THR A 332 -2.64 34.90 -18.12
N PRO A 333 -3.65 35.77 -17.89
CA PRO A 333 -4.24 35.94 -16.56
C PRO A 333 -4.85 34.65 -16.02
N MET A 334 -4.80 34.44 -14.70
CA MET A 334 -5.37 33.26 -14.02
C MET A 334 -6.83 33.01 -14.42
N THR A 335 -7.61 34.08 -14.58
CA THR A 335 -9.03 34.05 -14.95
C THR A 335 -9.32 33.41 -16.31
N ARG A 336 -8.29 33.23 -17.15
CA ARG A 336 -8.40 32.52 -18.44
C ARG A 336 -8.23 31.01 -18.31
N PHE A 337 -7.51 30.54 -17.30
CA PHE A 337 -7.37 29.10 -17.06
C PHE A 337 -8.66 28.54 -16.46
N LYS A 338 -8.93 27.26 -16.76
CA LYS A 338 -10.09 26.54 -16.25
C LYS A 338 -9.70 25.14 -15.81
N ASN A 339 -9.99 24.82 -14.56
CA ASN A 339 -10.07 23.43 -14.11
C ASN A 339 -11.44 22.89 -14.56
N GLY A 340 -11.45 21.72 -15.17
CA GLY A 340 -12.64 21.10 -15.73
C GLY A 340 -13.09 19.92 -14.88
N PHE A 341 -14.41 19.75 -14.73
CA PHE A 341 -15.04 18.62 -14.06
C PHE A 341 -16.20 18.16 -14.93
N ILE A 342 -16.16 16.92 -15.40
CA ILE A 342 -17.16 16.39 -16.33
C ILE A 342 -17.81 15.13 -15.79
N ASN A 343 -19.08 14.91 -16.14
CA ASN A 343 -19.74 13.62 -16.02
C ASN A 343 -20.68 13.41 -17.22
N LEU A 344 -20.23 12.62 -18.19
CA LEU A 344 -20.94 12.36 -19.44
C LEU A 344 -22.22 11.53 -19.25
N ALA A 345 -22.44 10.89 -18.10
CA ALA A 345 -23.69 10.22 -17.79
C ALA A 345 -24.82 11.22 -17.47
N LEU A 346 -24.48 12.40 -16.94
CA LEU A 346 -25.41 13.49 -16.61
C LEU A 346 -25.38 14.63 -17.64
N PRO A 347 -24.70 14.44 -18.77
CA PRO A 347 -24.03 15.49 -19.55
C PRO A 347 -23.53 16.73 -18.78
N PHE A 348 -22.95 16.55 -17.59
CA PHE A 348 -22.47 17.66 -16.76
C PHE A 348 -21.08 18.13 -17.19
N PHE A 349 -20.91 19.44 -17.34
CA PHE A 349 -19.63 20.13 -17.53
C PHE A 349 -19.55 21.32 -16.57
N GLY A 350 -18.65 21.24 -15.60
CA GLY A 350 -18.34 22.32 -14.67
C GLY A 350 -16.91 22.82 -14.90
N PHE A 351 -16.73 24.13 -14.83
CA PHE A 351 -15.41 24.75 -14.89
C PHE A 351 -15.24 25.72 -13.73
N SER A 352 -14.08 25.69 -13.09
CA SER A 352 -13.69 26.65 -12.07
C SER A 352 -12.36 27.31 -12.44
N GLU A 353 -12.11 28.49 -11.88
CA GLU A 353 -10.76 29.04 -11.92
C GLU A 353 -9.82 28.19 -11.05
N PRO A 354 -8.55 28.02 -11.44
CA PRO A 354 -7.56 27.43 -10.56
C PRO A 354 -7.40 28.24 -9.28
N ILE A 355 -7.10 27.56 -8.18
CA ILE A 355 -6.81 28.21 -6.90
C ILE A 355 -5.40 28.83 -6.98
N ALA A 356 -5.27 30.06 -6.49
CA ALA A 356 -4.00 30.75 -6.43
C ALA A 356 -3.05 30.08 -5.42
N ALA A 357 -1.74 30.12 -5.68
CA ALA A 357 -0.76 29.63 -4.70
C ALA A 357 -0.89 30.42 -3.39
N PRO A 358 -1.03 29.75 -2.22
CA PRO A 358 -1.08 30.45 -0.95
C PRO A 358 0.17 31.29 -0.72
N VAL A 359 -0.04 32.58 -0.43
CA VAL A 359 1.05 33.52 -0.17
C VAL A 359 1.40 33.48 1.31
N LYS A 360 2.66 33.18 1.59
CA LYS A 360 3.29 33.24 2.91
C LYS A 360 4.20 34.46 2.97
N LYS A 361 4.55 34.89 4.18
CA LYS A 361 5.40 36.07 4.39
C LYS A 361 6.43 35.81 5.46
N TYR A 362 7.62 36.36 5.25
CA TYR A 362 8.61 36.59 6.28
C TYR A 362 9.11 38.03 6.14
N ASN A 363 9.16 38.77 7.25
CA ASN A 363 9.41 40.22 7.22
C ASN A 363 8.50 40.92 6.20
N GLU A 364 9.05 41.71 5.28
CA GLU A 364 8.30 42.36 4.19
C GLU A 364 8.23 41.51 2.90
N THR A 365 8.87 40.34 2.88
CA THR A 365 8.98 39.49 1.69
C THR A 365 7.83 38.50 1.60
N SER A 366 7.17 38.44 0.44
CA SER A 366 6.11 37.47 0.16
C SER A 366 6.62 36.34 -0.72
N PHE A 367 6.19 35.11 -0.43
CA PHE A 367 6.60 33.92 -1.18
C PHE A 367 5.49 32.87 -1.24
N THR A 368 5.64 31.93 -2.15
CA THR A 368 4.72 30.81 -2.39
C THR A 368 5.51 29.50 -2.51
N LEU A 369 4.82 28.39 -2.77
CA LEU A 369 5.46 27.09 -3.06
C LEU A 369 6.42 27.11 -4.28
N TRP A 370 6.32 28.13 -5.16
CA TRP A 370 7.15 28.27 -6.36
C TRP A 370 8.49 28.97 -6.09
N ASP A 371 8.55 29.68 -4.99
CA ASP A 371 9.71 30.45 -4.58
C ASP A 371 10.72 29.56 -3.87
N ARG A 372 11.99 29.91 -4.02
CA ARG A 372 13.11 29.24 -3.36
C ARG A 372 14.28 30.21 -3.29
N LEU A 373 15.11 30.03 -2.28
CA LEU A 373 16.40 30.71 -2.21
C LEU A 373 17.44 29.86 -2.96
N GLU A 374 18.38 30.49 -3.66
CA GLU A 374 19.44 29.78 -4.39
C GLU A 374 20.82 30.12 -3.83
N ILE A 375 21.50 29.11 -3.28
CA ILE A 375 22.88 29.24 -2.83
C ILE A 375 23.79 28.57 -3.87
N LYS A 376 24.76 29.32 -4.40
CA LYS A 376 25.81 28.76 -5.26
C LYS A 376 26.97 28.25 -4.42
N GLY A 377 27.23 26.95 -4.50
CA GLY A 377 28.38 26.32 -3.88
C GLY A 377 29.69 26.50 -4.68
N PRO A 378 30.82 26.01 -4.15
CA PRO A 378 30.94 25.43 -2.81
C PRO A 378 30.97 26.51 -1.73
N LYS A 379 30.17 26.29 -0.68
CA LYS A 379 30.15 27.07 0.57
C LYS A 379 30.19 26.12 1.76
N THR A 380 30.90 26.53 2.81
CA THR A 380 30.86 25.88 4.12
C THR A 380 29.46 25.97 4.74
N LEU A 381 29.19 25.12 5.73
CA LEU A 381 27.93 25.20 6.48
C LEU A 381 27.75 26.55 7.18
N GLN A 382 28.82 27.12 7.73
CA GLN A 382 28.80 28.46 8.34
C GLN A 382 28.42 29.53 7.31
N GLU A 383 29.11 29.56 6.16
CA GLU A 383 28.80 30.53 5.10
C GLU A 383 27.39 30.37 4.54
N ALA A 384 26.84 29.15 4.53
CA ALA A 384 25.47 28.92 4.13
C ALA A 384 24.48 29.48 5.16
N VAL A 385 24.70 29.21 6.46
CA VAL A 385 23.88 29.77 7.55
C VAL A 385 23.95 31.30 7.54
N ASP A 386 25.15 31.87 7.50
CA ASP A 386 25.35 33.32 7.46
C ASP A 386 24.67 33.94 6.24
N TRP A 387 24.77 33.30 5.08
CA TRP A 387 24.11 33.78 3.87
C TRP A 387 22.58 33.79 4.04
N ILE A 388 22.00 32.74 4.63
CA ILE A 388 20.55 32.66 4.86
C ILE A 388 20.11 33.77 5.80
N GLN A 389 20.80 33.94 6.93
CA GLN A 389 20.45 34.98 7.91
C GLN A 389 20.57 36.39 7.33
N ASN A 390 21.60 36.64 6.52
CA ASN A 390 21.79 37.93 5.87
C ASN A 390 20.72 38.20 4.79
N GLU A 391 20.32 37.18 4.03
CA GLU A 391 19.32 37.31 2.95
C GLU A 391 17.90 37.44 3.52
N THR A 392 17.57 36.73 4.60
CA THR A 392 16.22 36.72 5.17
C THR A 392 16.04 37.73 6.29
N GLY A 393 17.10 38.11 6.99
CA GLY A 393 17.04 38.88 8.24
C GLY A 393 16.53 38.07 9.44
N LEU A 394 16.47 36.75 9.33
CA LEU A 394 15.99 35.84 10.39
C LEU A 394 17.14 35.04 10.99
N GLU A 395 16.98 34.55 12.21
CA GLU A 395 17.96 33.65 12.84
C GLU A 395 17.68 32.20 12.42
N VAL A 396 18.67 31.50 11.86
CA VAL A 396 18.48 30.10 11.45
C VAL A 396 18.54 29.20 12.67
N THR A 397 17.44 28.52 12.99
CA THR A 397 17.38 27.60 14.14
C THR A 397 17.73 26.17 13.73
N MET A 398 17.29 25.72 12.56
CA MET A 398 17.55 24.37 12.05
C MET A 398 17.76 24.37 10.53
N LEU A 399 18.66 23.50 10.06
CA LEU A 399 18.86 23.23 8.64
C LEU A 399 18.94 21.73 8.42
N SER A 400 18.17 21.22 7.47
CA SER A 400 18.13 19.80 7.14
C SER A 400 18.18 19.55 5.63
N SER A 401 18.64 18.37 5.22
CA SER A 401 18.54 17.88 3.84
C SER A 401 17.86 16.51 3.83
N GLY A 402 16.63 16.47 3.33
CA GLY A 402 15.76 15.31 3.51
C GLY A 402 15.57 15.01 5.00
N VAL A 403 15.84 13.78 5.42
CA VAL A 403 15.75 13.35 6.83
C VAL A 403 16.99 13.67 7.65
N SER A 404 18.04 14.24 7.05
CA SER A 404 19.33 14.48 7.72
C SER A 404 19.38 15.89 8.31
N LEU A 405 19.37 16.01 9.63
CA LEU A 405 19.58 17.28 10.33
C LEU A 405 21.07 17.66 10.30
N ILE A 406 21.41 18.66 9.49
CA ILE A 406 22.81 19.09 9.27
C ILE A 406 23.24 20.19 10.24
N TYR A 407 22.32 21.07 10.65
CA TYR A 407 22.56 22.12 11.64
C TYR A 407 21.35 22.31 12.56
N SER A 408 21.61 22.62 13.84
CA SER A 408 20.63 23.15 14.78
C SER A 408 21.32 23.97 15.88
N PHE A 409 20.69 25.04 16.34
CA PHE A 409 21.22 25.92 17.40
C PHE A 409 21.32 25.24 18.78
N PHE A 410 20.62 24.12 19.00
CA PHE A 410 20.68 23.32 20.24
C PHE A 410 21.56 22.07 20.10
N MET A 411 22.28 21.91 18.98
CA MET A 411 23.26 20.84 18.83
C MET A 411 24.41 20.97 19.84
N ASP A 412 24.84 19.82 20.36
CA ASP A 412 26.04 19.70 21.21
C ASP A 412 27.23 20.45 20.61
N ALA A 413 27.96 21.19 21.46
CA ALA A 413 29.04 22.07 21.04
C ALA A 413 30.15 21.33 20.27
N LYS A 414 30.45 20.07 20.61
CA LYS A 414 31.44 19.27 19.88
C LYS A 414 30.94 18.89 18.49
N LYS A 415 29.66 18.51 18.37
CA LYS A 415 29.04 18.22 17.06
C LYS A 415 28.97 19.46 16.18
N ARG A 416 28.66 20.62 16.76
CA ARG A 416 28.63 21.90 16.04
C ARG A 416 30.02 22.28 15.55
N ALA A 417 31.03 22.25 16.42
CA ALA A 417 32.42 22.53 16.04
C ALA A 417 32.97 21.55 14.98
N HIS A 418 32.50 20.29 14.98
CA HIS A 418 32.87 19.30 13.97
C HIS A 418 32.32 19.61 12.57
N ARG A 419 31.11 20.18 12.49
CA ARG A 419 30.43 20.50 11.22
C ARG A 419 30.63 21.95 10.77
N MET A 420 30.91 22.85 11.71
CA MET A 420 30.92 24.30 11.54
C MET A 420 31.99 24.94 12.44
N PRO A 421 33.29 24.73 12.16
CA PRO A 421 34.36 25.36 12.93
C PRO A 421 34.46 26.86 12.63
N MET A 422 34.77 27.67 13.65
CA MET A 422 34.99 29.13 13.54
C MET A 422 36.29 29.53 12.81
N ASP A 423 37.02 28.58 12.23
CA ASP A 423 38.36 28.83 11.70
C ASP A 423 38.31 29.51 10.32
N THR A 424 39.20 30.48 10.10
CA THR A 424 39.17 31.42 8.96
C THR A 424 39.61 30.83 7.61
N HIS A 425 39.83 29.51 7.55
CA HIS A 425 40.24 28.81 6.33
C HIS A 425 39.20 27.76 5.92
N PRO A 426 38.42 28.02 4.85
CA PRO A 426 37.37 27.11 4.40
C PRO A 426 37.98 25.82 3.84
N LEU A 427 37.93 24.74 4.62
CA LEU A 427 38.32 23.41 4.15
C LEU A 427 37.14 22.74 3.42
N PRO A 428 37.39 22.02 2.30
CA PRO A 428 36.34 21.35 1.51
C PRO A 428 35.44 20.38 2.32
N ARG A 429 35.99 19.79 3.39
CA ARG A 429 35.27 18.88 4.30
C ARG A 429 34.14 19.54 5.10
N PHE A 430 34.11 20.87 5.18
CA PHE A 430 33.05 21.62 5.86
C PHE A 430 32.02 22.20 4.90
N SER A 431 32.13 21.90 3.60
CA SER A 431 31.12 22.26 2.62
C SER A 431 29.76 21.65 2.99
N VAL A 432 28.67 22.33 2.64
CA VAL A 432 27.31 21.79 2.83
C VAL A 432 27.18 20.37 2.27
N LYS A 433 27.79 20.12 1.09
CA LYS A 433 27.86 18.78 0.49
C LYS A 433 28.53 17.77 1.42
N ALA A 434 29.75 18.05 1.89
CA ALA A 434 30.50 17.13 2.72
C ALA A 434 29.80 16.87 4.07
N VAL A 435 29.15 17.88 4.66
CA VAL A 435 28.35 17.70 5.87
C VAL A 435 27.14 16.80 5.61
N VAL A 436 26.42 16.99 4.50
CA VAL A 436 25.30 16.10 4.13
C VAL A 436 25.79 14.66 3.95
N GLU A 437 26.94 14.45 3.31
CA GLU A 437 27.53 13.11 3.12
C GLU A 437 27.93 12.45 4.45
N ASP A 438 28.54 13.21 5.36
CA ASP A 438 28.91 12.70 6.69
C ASP A 438 27.68 12.36 7.55
N VAL A 439 26.64 13.20 7.55
CA VAL A 439 25.46 12.98 8.40
C VAL A 439 24.59 11.84 7.85
N SER A 440 24.38 11.81 6.54
CA SER A 440 23.56 10.77 5.90
C SER A 440 24.29 9.43 5.76
N LYS A 441 25.62 9.41 5.97
CA LYS A 441 26.51 8.26 5.71
C LYS A 441 26.40 7.73 4.28
N ARG A 442 26.06 8.62 3.33
CA ARG A 442 25.89 8.32 1.91
C ARG A 442 26.55 9.41 1.08
N GLU A 443 27.32 9.01 0.07
CA GLU A 443 27.88 9.98 -0.88
C GLU A 443 26.79 10.59 -1.76
N VAL A 444 26.91 11.89 -2.05
CA VAL A 444 26.03 12.57 -2.99
C VAL A 444 26.41 12.10 -4.41
N PRO A 445 25.47 11.50 -5.17
CA PRO A 445 25.77 10.96 -6.49
C PRO A 445 26.37 12.02 -7.43
N ARG A 446 27.36 11.61 -8.25
CA ARG A 446 28.06 12.52 -9.20
C ARG A 446 27.14 13.23 -10.19
N HIS A 447 25.98 12.66 -10.48
CA HIS A 447 25.01 13.24 -11.41
C HIS A 447 24.10 14.30 -10.74
N GLN A 448 24.08 14.37 -9.40
CA GLN A 448 23.26 15.33 -8.68
C GLN A 448 23.84 16.74 -8.84
N ARG A 449 22.99 17.71 -9.20
CA ARG A 449 23.38 19.10 -9.49
C ARG A 449 23.01 20.08 -8.39
N SER A 450 22.15 19.68 -7.47
CA SER A 450 21.73 20.51 -6.35
C SER A 450 21.24 19.67 -5.17
N LEU A 451 21.35 20.22 -3.98
CA LEU A 451 20.71 19.74 -2.76
C LEU A 451 19.51 20.63 -2.43
N VAL A 452 18.46 20.04 -1.88
CA VAL A 452 17.35 20.77 -1.26
C VAL A 452 17.63 20.84 0.23
N LEU A 453 17.59 22.05 0.79
CA LEU A 453 17.71 22.29 2.22
C LEU A 453 16.41 22.91 2.74
N GLU A 454 15.89 22.33 3.82
CA GLU A 454 14.76 22.86 4.56
C GLU A 454 15.27 23.64 5.77
N VAL A 455 14.72 24.83 5.98
CA VAL A 455 15.15 25.80 6.98
C VAL A 455 14.03 26.02 7.97
N MET A 456 14.37 26.00 9.26
CA MET A 456 13.56 26.65 10.29
C MET A 456 14.31 27.89 10.76
N ALA A 457 13.61 28.99 10.90
CA ALA A 457 14.18 30.26 11.32
C ALA A 457 13.21 30.99 12.26
N THR A 458 13.75 31.86 13.11
CA THR A 458 12.99 32.65 14.07
C THR A 458 13.15 34.15 13.84
N ASP A 459 12.09 34.88 14.19
CA ASP A 459 12.01 36.30 14.53
C ASP A 459 13.09 36.80 15.52
N PRO A 460 14.21 37.46 15.17
CA PRO A 460 15.13 37.95 16.21
C PRO A 460 14.51 38.96 17.19
N ASN A 461 13.41 39.63 16.80
CA ASN A 461 12.72 40.60 17.63
C ASN A 461 11.54 40.00 18.42
N THR A 462 10.95 38.92 17.91
CA THR A 462 9.70 38.32 18.43
C THR A 462 9.90 36.93 19.03
N ASP A 463 11.00 36.27 18.71
CA ASP A 463 11.31 34.86 19.03
C ASP A 463 10.26 33.87 18.48
N GLU A 464 9.46 34.28 17.49
CA GLU A 464 8.45 33.44 16.84
C GLU A 464 9.06 32.65 15.67
N ASP A 465 8.63 31.40 15.47
CA ASP A 465 9.01 30.58 14.32
C ASP A 465 8.41 31.17 13.02
N VAL A 466 9.26 31.38 12.02
CA VAL A 466 8.89 31.96 10.72
C VAL A 466 9.23 30.98 9.60
N GLU A 467 8.25 30.73 8.73
CA GLU A 467 8.47 29.93 7.53
C GLU A 467 9.18 30.75 6.44
N VAL A 468 10.17 30.13 5.81
CA VAL A 468 10.88 30.67 4.64
C VAL A 468 10.83 29.70 3.47
N PRO A 469 11.05 30.16 2.22
CA PRO A 469 11.21 29.25 1.09
C PRO A 469 12.34 28.24 1.33
N TYR A 470 12.18 27.02 0.82
CA TYR A 470 13.27 26.05 0.80
C TYR A 470 14.47 26.58 0.00
N ILE A 471 15.64 26.01 0.27
CA ILE A 471 16.89 26.41 -0.38
C ILE A 471 17.29 25.37 -1.41
N ARG A 472 17.58 25.84 -2.62
CA ARG A 472 18.29 25.06 -3.62
C ARG A 472 19.78 25.40 -3.55
N TYR A 473 20.55 24.51 -2.96
CA TYR A 473 22.01 24.59 -2.93
C TYR A 473 22.58 23.96 -4.20
N VAL A 474 23.17 24.77 -5.07
CA VAL A 474 23.80 24.31 -6.33
C VAL A 474 25.20 23.77 -6.01
N LEU A 475 25.45 22.52 -6.41
CA LEU A 475 26.66 21.75 -6.10
C LEU A 475 27.88 22.16 -6.92
#